data_AF-A0A379S4Z4-F1
#
_entry.id   AF-A0A379S4Z4-F1
#
_cell.length_a   1.000
_cell.length_b   1.000
_cell.length_c   1.000
_cell.angle_alpha   90.00
_cell.angle_beta   90.00
_cell.angle_gamma   90.00
#
_symmetry.space_group_name_H-M   'P 1'
#
loop_
_entity.id
_entity.type
_entity.pdbx_description
1 polymer ?
#
loop_
_entity_poly.entity_id
_entity_poly.type
_entity_poly.pdbx_seq_one_letter_code
_entity_poly.pdbx_strand_id
1 'polypeptide(L)'
;MTLRSPPTLLPGCEQPAFSMTGSAKLWGNVNVVARCANEKRYLQVNVQATGNYVAVAAPVARGGKLTPANVTLKRGRLDQLPPRTVLDIRQIQDAISLRDLAPGQPVQLTMIRQAWRVKAGQRVQVIANGEGFSVNAEGQAMNNAAVAQNARVRMTSGQIVSGTVDPDGNILINL
;
A
#
# COMPACT_ATOMS: atom_id res chain seq x y z
N MET A 1 20.78 16.55 1.56
CA MET A 1 21.33 15.21 1.91
C MET A 1 22.63 15.42 2.65
N THR A 2 22.91 14.63 3.69
CA THR A 2 24.16 14.73 4.45
C THR A 2 24.83 13.36 4.57
N LEU A 3 26.15 13.32 4.39
CA LEU A 3 26.95 12.11 4.63
C LEU A 3 27.17 11.95 6.13
N ARG A 4 27.03 10.72 6.63
CA ARG A 4 27.27 10.38 8.05
C ARG A 4 28.42 9.40 8.23
N SER A 5 28.89 8.77 7.16
CA SER A 5 30.13 7.99 7.18
C SER A 5 31.36 8.90 7.33
N PRO A 6 32.40 8.45 8.04
CA PRO A 6 33.69 9.13 8.08
C PRO A 6 34.33 9.21 6.67
N PRO A 7 35.13 10.26 6.38
CA PRO A 7 35.78 10.43 5.08
C PRO A 7 36.67 9.25 4.65
N THR A 8 37.22 8.49 5.60
CA THR A 8 38.06 7.31 5.35
C THR A 8 37.32 6.15 4.68
N LEU A 9 35.99 6.16 4.70
CA LEU A 9 35.14 5.16 4.04
C LEU A 9 34.61 5.61 2.68
N LEU A 10 35.00 6.79 2.21
CA LEU A 10 34.63 7.27 0.88
C LEU A 10 35.32 6.44 -0.21
N PRO A 11 34.64 6.21 -1.36
CA PRO A 11 35.26 5.56 -2.50
C PRO A 11 36.43 6.39 -3.05
N GLY A 12 37.51 5.74 -3.46
CA GLY A 12 38.69 6.41 -3.99
C GLY A 12 38.60 6.82 -5.46
N CYS A 13 37.56 6.41 -6.18
CA CYS A 13 37.36 6.72 -7.60
C CYS A 13 36.50 7.98 -7.82
N GLU A 14 36.68 8.63 -8.96
CA GLU A 14 35.94 9.84 -9.34
C GLU A 14 34.45 9.57 -9.62
N GLN A 15 34.13 8.42 -10.23
CA GLN A 15 32.75 8.04 -10.59
C GLN A 15 32.36 6.69 -9.98
N PRO A 16 32.01 6.65 -8.67
CA PRO A 16 31.49 5.44 -8.05
C PRO A 16 30.07 5.12 -8.56
N ALA A 17 29.82 3.84 -8.84
CA ALA A 17 28.48 3.35 -9.12
C ALA A 17 27.72 3.14 -7.80
N PHE A 18 26.59 3.85 -7.63
CA PHE A 18 25.78 3.78 -6.41
C PHE A 18 24.62 2.79 -6.55
N SER A 19 24.35 2.07 -5.47
CA SER A 19 23.18 1.20 -5.37
C SER A 19 22.67 1.17 -3.93
N MET A 20 21.39 0.89 -3.73
CA MET A 20 20.80 0.73 -2.40
C MET A 20 20.70 -0.75 -2.02
N THR A 21 20.92 -1.06 -0.74
CA THR A 21 20.79 -2.43 -0.22
C THR A 21 19.45 -2.62 0.47
N GLY A 22 18.63 -3.53 -0.05
CA GLY A 22 17.65 -4.34 0.71
C GLY A 22 16.51 -3.63 1.42
N SER A 23 16.31 -2.32 1.29
CA SER A 23 15.19 -1.63 1.93
C SER A 23 14.55 -0.60 1.00
N ALA A 24 13.23 -0.68 0.85
CA ALA A 24 12.39 0.25 0.10
C ALA A 24 12.33 1.67 0.69
N LYS A 25 13.18 1.97 1.68
CA LYS A 25 13.21 3.27 2.35
C LYS A 25 14.04 4.24 1.51
N LEU A 26 13.34 5.15 0.83
CA LEU A 26 13.93 6.09 -0.13
C LEU A 26 14.61 7.30 0.54
N TRP A 27 14.37 7.53 1.83
CA TRP A 27 14.82 8.72 2.55
C TRP A 27 15.05 8.50 4.05
N GLY A 28 15.56 9.53 4.71
CA GLY A 28 16.07 9.46 6.07
C GLY A 28 17.42 8.78 6.08
N ASN A 29 17.68 7.99 7.11
CA ASN A 29 18.94 7.27 7.27
C ASN A 29 18.94 6.05 6.35
N VAL A 30 19.74 6.09 5.29
CA VAL A 30 19.83 5.03 4.29
C VAL A 30 21.29 4.63 4.07
N ASN A 31 21.48 3.36 3.71
CA ASN A 31 22.78 2.79 3.35
C ASN A 31 22.90 2.75 1.83
N VAL A 32 23.94 3.38 1.32
CA VAL A 32 24.27 3.40 -0.10
C VAL A 32 25.56 2.63 -0.29
N VAL A 33 25.57 1.67 -1.21
CA VAL A 33 26.78 0.99 -1.64
C VAL A 33 27.39 1.77 -2.78
N ALA A 34 28.62 2.21 -2.59
CA ALA A 34 29.46 2.79 -3.63
C ALA A 34 30.41 1.70 -4.15
N ARG A 35 30.38 1.46 -5.47
CA ARG A 35 31.30 0.52 -6.14
C ARG A 35 32.27 1.28 -7.06
N CYS A 36 33.54 1.02 -6.89
CA CYS A 36 34.60 1.32 -7.85
C CYS A 36 35.16 0.00 -8.42
N ALA A 37 36.12 0.07 -9.35
CA ALA A 37 36.67 -1.10 -10.04
C ALA A 37 37.10 -2.24 -9.09
N ASN A 38 37.81 -1.94 -8.01
CA ASN A 38 38.33 -2.92 -7.05
C ASN A 38 37.87 -2.67 -5.60
N GLU A 39 36.82 -1.86 -5.41
CA GLU A 39 36.43 -1.38 -4.09
C GLU A 39 34.91 -1.33 -3.93
N LYS A 40 34.44 -1.76 -2.77
CA LYS A 40 33.04 -1.68 -2.37
C LYS A 40 32.95 -1.03 -1.00
N ARG A 41 32.36 0.16 -0.93
CA ARG A 41 32.17 0.91 0.32
C ARG A 41 30.69 1.00 0.68
N TYR A 42 30.42 0.98 1.97
CA TYR A 42 29.09 1.19 2.53
C TYR A 42 29.04 2.59 3.15
N LEU A 43 28.24 3.45 2.55
CA LEU A 43 28.05 4.84 2.96
C LEU A 43 26.73 4.99 3.69
N GLN A 44 26.78 5.55 4.90
CA GLN A 44 25.60 5.99 5.64
C GLN A 44 25.32 7.43 5.26
N VAL A 45 24.11 7.69 4.80
CA VAL A 45 23.66 9.03 4.40
C VAL A 45 22.31 9.32 5.05
N ASN A 46 22.07 10.60 5.35
CA ASN A 46 20.76 11.11 5.70
C ASN A 46 20.18 11.89 4.52
N VAL A 47 19.17 11.30 3.89
CA VAL A 47 18.47 11.89 2.75
C VAL A 47 17.23 12.62 3.27
N GLN A 48 17.29 13.93 3.29
CA GLN A 48 16.13 14.76 3.63
C GLN A 48 15.26 14.92 2.39
N ALA A 49 14.02 14.48 2.45
CA ALA A 49 13.09 14.53 1.32
C ALA A 49 11.86 15.35 1.71
N THR A 50 11.49 16.31 0.86
CA THR A 50 10.27 17.10 1.04
C THR A 50 9.32 16.81 -0.09
N GLY A 51 8.07 16.51 0.24
CA GLY A 51 7.06 16.19 -0.76
C GLY A 51 5.67 16.17 -0.16
N ASN A 52 4.71 15.72 -0.96
CA ASN A 52 3.32 15.63 -0.54
C ASN A 52 3.07 14.29 0.15
N TYR A 53 2.25 14.32 1.19
CA TYR A 53 1.71 13.15 1.87
C TYR A 53 0.25 13.41 2.24
N VAL A 54 -0.51 12.33 2.45
CA VAL A 54 -1.91 12.44 2.82
C VAL A 54 -2.03 12.71 4.32
N ALA A 55 -2.75 13.79 4.66
CA ALA A 55 -3.06 14.17 6.03
C ALA A 55 -4.57 14.31 6.21
N VAL A 56 -5.01 14.10 7.45
CA VAL A 56 -6.40 14.29 7.87
C VAL A 56 -6.71 15.78 7.88
N ALA A 57 -7.75 16.21 7.15
CA ALA A 57 -8.20 17.59 7.07
C ALA A 57 -9.30 17.92 8.09
N ALA A 58 -10.16 16.93 8.39
CA ALA A 58 -11.27 17.04 9.34
C ALA A 58 -11.37 15.76 10.19
N PRO A 59 -11.98 15.79 11.39
CA PRO A 59 -12.09 14.60 12.23
C PRO A 59 -12.78 13.44 11.50
N VAL A 60 -12.21 12.23 11.60
CA VAL A 60 -12.80 11.00 11.05
C VAL A 60 -12.92 9.97 12.15
N ALA A 61 -14.16 9.59 12.48
CA ALA A 61 -14.42 8.55 13.47
C ALA A 61 -14.02 7.15 12.93
N ARG A 62 -13.80 6.21 13.84
CA ARG A 62 -13.63 4.79 13.51
C ARG A 62 -14.82 4.29 12.66
N GLY A 63 -14.52 3.62 11.55
CA GLY A 63 -15.53 3.16 10.58
C GLY A 63 -15.95 4.23 9.57
N GLY A 64 -15.52 5.49 9.74
CA GLY A 64 -15.74 6.57 8.79
C GLY A 64 -14.96 6.38 7.49
N LYS A 65 -15.56 6.83 6.37
CA LYS A 65 -14.92 6.82 5.06
C LYS A 65 -13.94 7.99 4.92
N LEU A 66 -12.80 7.74 4.30
CA LEU A 66 -11.90 8.80 3.84
C LEU A 66 -12.45 9.36 2.54
N THR A 67 -12.69 10.66 2.50
CA THR A 67 -13.25 11.37 1.36
C THR A 67 -12.45 12.64 1.11
N PRO A 68 -12.54 13.25 -0.09
CA PRO A 68 -11.85 14.51 -0.38
C PRO A 68 -12.16 15.65 0.61
N ALA A 69 -13.25 15.56 1.38
CA ALA A 69 -13.62 16.55 2.39
C ALA A 69 -12.86 16.39 3.72
N ASN A 70 -12.35 15.20 4.05
CA ASN A 70 -11.71 14.91 5.33
C ASN A 70 -10.23 14.50 5.21
N VAL A 71 -9.70 14.39 4.01
CA VAL A 71 -8.28 14.18 3.72
C VAL A 71 -7.76 15.19 2.71
N THR A 72 -6.49 15.53 2.82
CA THR A 72 -5.83 16.46 1.90
C THR A 72 -4.37 16.07 1.69
N LEU A 73 -3.77 16.58 0.62
CA LEU A 73 -2.32 16.51 0.43
C LEU A 73 -1.65 17.65 1.18
N LYS A 74 -0.77 17.30 2.11
CA LYS A 74 0.07 18.23 2.85
C LYS A 74 1.52 18.09 2.41
N ARG A 75 2.22 19.20 2.24
CA ARG A 75 3.66 19.22 1.90
C ARG A 75 4.50 19.23 3.17
N GLY A 76 5.53 18.39 3.25
CA GLY A 76 6.45 18.36 4.40
C GLY A 76 7.57 17.34 4.28
N ARG A 77 8.32 17.17 5.37
CA ARG A 77 9.49 16.27 5.45
C ARG A 77 9.06 14.81 5.48
N LEU A 78 9.24 14.12 4.36
CA LEU A 78 8.86 12.71 4.19
C LEU A 78 9.71 11.77 5.05
N ASP A 79 10.97 12.15 5.31
CA ASP A 79 11.89 11.40 6.15
C ASP A 79 11.56 11.42 7.65
N GLN A 80 10.67 12.31 8.06
CA GLN A 80 10.17 12.43 9.43
C GLN A 80 8.77 11.81 9.60
N LEU A 81 8.15 11.34 8.52
CA LEU A 81 6.81 10.76 8.58
C LEU A 81 6.83 9.40 9.30
N PRO A 82 5.74 9.06 9.99
CA PRO A 82 5.54 7.72 10.50
C PRO A 82 5.64 6.65 9.40
N PRO A 83 6.01 5.41 9.74
CA PRO A 83 6.09 4.32 8.77
C PRO A 83 4.78 4.13 8.00
N ARG A 84 4.90 3.80 6.71
CA ARG A 84 3.75 3.53 5.83
C ARG A 84 2.72 4.66 5.74
N THR A 85 3.16 5.91 5.90
CA THR A 85 2.34 7.08 5.57
C THR A 85 2.00 7.06 4.08
N VAL A 86 0.73 7.32 3.76
CA VAL A 86 0.24 7.36 2.39
C VAL A 86 0.76 8.62 1.70
N LEU A 87 1.33 8.46 0.51
CA LEU A 87 1.90 9.56 -0.28
C LEU A 87 1.02 9.94 -1.47
N ASP A 88 0.24 8.99 -1.98
CA ASP A 88 -0.66 9.17 -3.10
C ASP A 88 -2.10 9.06 -2.63
N ILE A 89 -2.87 10.15 -2.80
CA ILE A 89 -4.26 10.23 -2.39
C ILE A 89 -5.15 9.19 -3.09
N ARG A 90 -4.72 8.67 -4.25
CA ARG A 90 -5.46 7.60 -4.94
C ARG A 90 -5.48 6.28 -4.17
N GLN A 91 -4.52 6.05 -3.27
CA GLN A 91 -4.46 4.82 -2.47
C GLN A 91 -5.52 4.76 -1.36
N ILE A 92 -6.17 5.89 -1.05
CA ILE A 92 -7.18 5.98 0.00
C ILE A 92 -8.59 6.19 -0.55
N GLN A 93 -8.78 6.02 -1.87
CA GLN A 93 -10.11 5.94 -2.45
C GLN A 93 -10.89 4.83 -1.76
N ASP A 94 -12.11 5.14 -1.32
CA ASP A 94 -12.98 4.25 -0.55
C ASP A 94 -12.37 3.63 0.71
N ALA A 95 -11.29 4.21 1.24
CA ALA A 95 -10.70 3.72 2.47
C ALA A 95 -11.62 4.02 3.67
N ILE A 96 -11.62 3.11 4.63
CA ILE A 96 -12.36 3.20 5.88
C ILE A 96 -11.37 3.24 7.03
N SER A 97 -11.55 4.19 7.94
CA SER A 97 -10.70 4.31 9.12
C SER A 97 -10.94 3.17 10.11
N LEU A 98 -9.86 2.61 10.65
CA LEU A 98 -9.88 1.57 11.70
C LEU A 98 -9.88 2.16 13.12
N ARG A 99 -9.68 3.48 13.24
CA ARG A 99 -9.59 4.23 14.50
C ARG A 99 -10.09 5.66 14.33
N ASP A 100 -10.18 6.42 15.41
CA ASP A 100 -10.45 7.86 15.31
C ASP A 100 -9.20 8.60 14.83
N LEU A 101 -9.39 9.54 13.90
CA LEU A 101 -8.32 10.33 13.27
C LEU A 101 -8.55 11.81 13.53
N ALA A 102 -7.49 12.49 13.97
CA ALA A 102 -7.52 13.92 14.27
C ALA A 102 -6.97 14.76 13.10
N PRO A 103 -7.45 16.00 12.90
CA PRO A 103 -6.90 16.92 11.89
C PRO A 103 -5.39 17.11 12.03
N GLY A 104 -4.71 17.20 10.88
CA GLY A 104 -3.25 17.36 10.78
C GLY A 104 -2.45 16.06 10.88
N GLN A 105 -3.08 14.95 11.29
CA GLN A 105 -2.42 13.65 11.42
C GLN A 105 -2.05 13.06 10.04
N PRO A 106 -0.83 12.55 9.84
CA PRO A 106 -0.50 11.78 8.63
C PRO A 106 -1.29 10.47 8.57
N VAL A 107 -1.92 10.20 7.43
CA VAL A 107 -2.68 8.96 7.22
C VAL A 107 -1.71 7.81 6.93
N GLN A 108 -1.74 6.77 7.77
CA GLN A 108 -0.92 5.57 7.58
C GLN A 108 -1.76 4.42 7.03
N LEU A 109 -1.18 3.56 6.19
CA LEU A 109 -1.85 2.36 5.65
C LEU A 109 -2.35 1.41 6.75
N THR A 110 -1.74 1.44 7.94
CA THR A 110 -2.15 0.63 9.11
C THR A 110 -3.35 1.21 9.86
N MET A 111 -3.73 2.46 9.59
CA MET A 111 -4.88 3.13 10.20
C MET A 111 -6.17 2.91 9.41
N ILE A 112 -6.06 2.35 8.22
CA ILE A 112 -7.17 2.26 7.26
C ILE A 112 -7.27 0.83 6.73
N ARG A 113 -8.44 0.52 6.20
CA ARG A 113 -8.67 -0.64 5.34
C ARG A 113 -9.42 -0.18 4.09
N GLN A 114 -9.31 -0.93 3.01
CA GLN A 114 -10.20 -0.73 1.87
C GLN A 114 -11.66 -1.00 2.27
N ALA A 115 -12.61 -0.31 1.64
CA ALA A 115 -14.02 -0.65 1.78
C ALA A 115 -14.28 -2.09 1.36
N TRP A 116 -15.26 -2.71 2.02
CA TRP A 116 -15.69 -4.05 1.63
C TRP A 116 -16.51 -3.92 0.37
N ARG A 117 -15.97 -4.42 -0.74
CA ARG A 117 -16.71 -4.49 -2.00
C ARG A 117 -17.74 -5.62 -1.97
N VAL A 118 -17.37 -6.70 -1.29
CA VAL A 118 -18.20 -7.85 -0.98
C VAL A 118 -18.27 -8.04 0.53
N LYS A 119 -19.48 -8.21 1.06
CA LYS A 119 -19.73 -8.49 2.48
C LYS A 119 -20.14 -9.94 2.69
N ALA A 120 -19.85 -10.50 3.86
CA ALA A 120 -20.34 -11.80 4.25
C ALA A 120 -21.88 -11.81 4.23
N GLY A 121 -22.46 -12.88 3.67
CA GLY A 121 -23.89 -13.04 3.44
C GLY A 121 -24.40 -12.41 2.13
N GLN A 122 -23.59 -11.61 1.44
CA GLN A 122 -23.97 -10.98 0.16
C GLN A 122 -24.06 -12.02 -0.96
N ARG A 123 -25.12 -11.96 -1.78
CA ARG A 123 -25.21 -12.71 -3.05
C ARG A 123 -24.23 -12.09 -4.05
N VAL A 124 -23.37 -12.92 -4.61
CA VAL A 124 -22.31 -12.52 -5.56
C VAL A 124 -22.34 -13.41 -6.78
N GLN A 125 -21.90 -12.86 -7.92
CA GLN A 125 -21.60 -13.63 -9.12
C GLN A 125 -20.18 -14.16 -9.04
N VAL A 126 -19.99 -15.42 -9.40
CA VAL A 126 -18.71 -16.10 -9.55
C VAL A 126 -18.48 -16.31 -11.03
N ILE A 127 -17.37 -15.78 -11.54
CA ILE A 127 -16.97 -15.87 -12.95
C ILE A 127 -15.68 -16.69 -12.97
N ALA A 128 -15.76 -17.91 -13.50
CA ALA A 128 -14.61 -18.78 -13.69
C ALA A 128 -14.21 -18.82 -15.17
N ASN A 129 -12.97 -18.47 -15.48
CA ASN A 129 -12.42 -18.50 -16.83
C ASN A 129 -11.24 -19.47 -16.90
N GLY A 130 -11.18 -20.25 -17.97
CA GLY A 130 -10.03 -21.09 -18.32
C GLY A 130 -9.91 -21.21 -19.85
N GLU A 131 -8.94 -21.98 -20.35
CA GLU A 131 -8.73 -22.11 -21.80
C GLU A 131 -9.99 -22.64 -22.52
N GLY A 132 -10.66 -21.75 -23.26
CA GLY A 132 -11.84 -22.07 -24.07
C GLY A 132 -13.18 -22.16 -23.32
N PHE A 133 -13.24 -21.82 -22.02
CA PHE A 133 -14.50 -21.82 -21.27
C PHE A 133 -14.64 -20.63 -20.32
N SER A 134 -15.90 -20.19 -20.13
CA SER A 134 -16.30 -19.20 -19.13
C SER A 134 -17.58 -19.69 -18.46
N VAL A 135 -17.58 -19.76 -17.14
CA VAL A 135 -18.71 -20.23 -16.32
C VAL A 135 -19.12 -19.12 -15.37
N ASN A 136 -20.39 -18.75 -15.42
CA ASN A 136 -21.01 -17.80 -14.51
C ASN A 136 -21.96 -18.54 -13.57
N ALA A 137 -21.80 -18.35 -12.27
CA ALA A 137 -22.66 -18.96 -11.28
C ALA A 137 -22.84 -18.05 -10.08
N GLU A 138 -23.97 -18.15 -9.41
CA GLU A 138 -24.24 -17.35 -8.22
C GLU A 138 -23.92 -18.12 -6.94
N GLY A 139 -23.54 -17.37 -5.92
CA GLY A 139 -23.35 -17.89 -4.59
C GLY A 139 -23.42 -16.81 -3.51
N GLN A 140 -23.18 -17.22 -2.28
CA GLN A 140 -23.18 -16.35 -1.11
C GLN A 140 -21.77 -16.19 -0.56
N ALA A 141 -21.31 -14.95 -0.44
CA ALA A 141 -20.01 -14.66 0.15
C ALA A 141 -19.95 -15.06 1.63
N MET A 142 -18.89 -15.75 2.03
CA MET A 142 -18.69 -16.25 3.39
C MET A 142 -17.79 -15.34 4.24
N ASN A 143 -17.07 -14.42 3.61
CA ASN A 143 -16.25 -13.42 4.28
C ASN A 143 -16.37 -12.06 3.59
N ASN A 144 -15.92 -11.04 4.29
CA ASN A 144 -15.79 -9.71 3.70
C ASN A 144 -14.50 -9.62 2.91
N ALA A 145 -14.54 -8.93 1.78
CA ALA A 145 -13.38 -8.75 0.91
C ALA A 145 -13.48 -7.40 0.17
N ALA A 146 -12.35 -6.71 0.06
CA ALA A 146 -12.18 -5.57 -0.83
C ALA A 146 -11.82 -6.03 -2.25
N VAL A 147 -11.81 -5.10 -3.20
CA VAL A 147 -11.29 -5.34 -4.56
C VAL A 147 -9.86 -5.91 -4.47
N ALA A 148 -9.54 -6.86 -5.35
CA ALA A 148 -8.29 -7.61 -5.41
C ALA A 148 -7.98 -8.47 -4.17
N GLN A 149 -8.92 -8.63 -3.22
CA GLN A 149 -8.78 -9.57 -2.11
C GLN A 149 -9.52 -10.88 -2.40
N ASN A 150 -9.09 -11.94 -1.71
CA ASN A 150 -9.72 -13.25 -1.79
C ASN A 150 -11.07 -13.28 -1.05
N ALA A 151 -12.10 -13.80 -1.70
CA ALA A 151 -13.41 -14.06 -1.13
C ALA A 151 -13.76 -15.55 -1.28
N ARG A 152 -14.26 -16.15 -0.20
CA ARG A 152 -14.86 -17.48 -0.22
C ARG A 152 -16.35 -17.35 -0.48
N VAL A 153 -16.87 -18.18 -1.38
CA VAL A 153 -18.28 -18.17 -1.78
C VAL A 153 -18.85 -19.56 -1.61
N ARG A 154 -19.98 -19.67 -0.91
CA ARG A 154 -20.80 -20.88 -0.87
C ARG A 154 -21.75 -20.86 -2.05
N MET A 155 -21.60 -21.81 -2.96
CA MET A 155 -22.47 -22.00 -4.11
C MET A 155 -23.82 -22.59 -3.68
N THR A 156 -24.84 -22.49 -4.54
CA THR A 156 -26.16 -23.12 -4.30
C THR A 156 -26.07 -24.64 -4.12
N SER A 157 -25.06 -25.29 -4.73
CA SER A 157 -24.76 -26.72 -4.54
C SER A 157 -24.20 -27.07 -3.16
N GLY A 158 -23.88 -26.07 -2.33
CA GLY A 158 -23.21 -26.24 -1.03
C GLY A 158 -21.68 -26.25 -1.11
N GLN A 159 -21.10 -26.38 -2.31
CA GLN A 159 -19.65 -26.29 -2.51
C GLN A 159 -19.12 -24.89 -2.17
N ILE A 160 -17.87 -24.82 -1.69
CA ILE A 160 -17.20 -23.57 -1.36
C ILE A 160 -16.07 -23.34 -2.36
N VAL A 161 -16.12 -22.22 -3.06
CA VAL A 161 -15.08 -21.78 -4.00
C VAL A 161 -14.39 -20.54 -3.46
N SER A 162 -13.15 -20.30 -3.90
CA SER A 162 -12.39 -19.10 -3.56
C SER A 162 -11.95 -18.40 -4.84
N GLY A 163 -12.03 -17.07 -4.84
CA GLY A 163 -11.61 -16.26 -5.97
C GLY A 163 -11.32 -14.83 -5.56
N THR A 164 -10.87 -14.03 -6.52
CA THR A 164 -10.48 -12.63 -6.29
C THR A 164 -11.64 -11.70 -6.61
N VAL A 165 -11.93 -10.75 -5.73
CA VAL A 165 -12.99 -9.75 -5.95
C VAL A 165 -12.58 -8.74 -7.01
N ASP A 166 -13.41 -8.51 -8.02
CA ASP A 166 -13.24 -7.46 -9.02
C ASP A 166 -13.88 -6.11 -8.57
N PRO A 167 -13.69 -5.01 -9.32
CA PRO A 167 -14.32 -3.71 -9.03
C PRO A 167 -15.86 -3.73 -9.05
N ASP A 168 -16.46 -4.65 -9.80
CA ASP A 168 -17.92 -4.82 -9.93
C ASP A 168 -18.52 -5.70 -8.82
N GLY A 169 -17.67 -6.28 -7.96
CA GLY A 169 -18.06 -7.14 -6.86
C GLY A 169 -18.32 -8.59 -7.25
N ASN A 170 -17.91 -8.99 -8.46
CA ASN A 170 -17.86 -10.38 -8.89
C ASN A 170 -16.61 -11.06 -8.34
N ILE A 171 -16.68 -12.39 -8.25
CA ILE A 171 -15.60 -13.23 -7.77
C ILE A 171 -14.97 -13.95 -8.95
N LEU A 172 -13.74 -13.57 -9.29
CA LEU A 172 -13.01 -14.11 -10.42
C LEU A 172 -12.19 -15.33 -10.01
N ILE A 173 -12.31 -16.41 -10.78
CA ILE A 173 -11.51 -17.62 -10.65
C ILE A 173 -10.82 -17.85 -11.99
N ASN A 174 -9.48 -17.88 -11.98
CA ASN A 174 -8.69 -18.26 -13.16
C ASN A 174 -8.20 -19.69 -12.97
N LEU A 175 -8.50 -20.55 -13.93
CA LEU A 175 -8.15 -21.97 -13.96
C LEU A 175 -7.06 -22.24 -15.01
#